data_AF-A0A7J4DQP5-F1
#
_entry.id   AF-A0A7J4DQP5-F1
#
_cell.length_a   1.000
_cell.length_b   1.000
_cell.length_c   1.000
_cell.angle_alpha   90.00
_cell.angle_beta   90.00
_cell.angle_gamma   90.00
#
_symmetry.space_group_name_H-M   'P 1'
#
loop_
_entity.id
_entity.type
_entity.pdbx_description
1 polymer ?
#
loop_
_entity_poly.entity_id
_entity_poly.type
_entity_poly.pdbx_seq_one_letter_code
_entity_poly.pdbx_strand_id
1 'polypeptide(L)'
;MEIRYVQEWMKRMYYERDKARGLYATFAWLVEEVGELAEALLKGDKILIEEEIADVIAWTLSIANLVGVDVEQALCRKYSIENCKD
;
A
#
# COMPACT_ATOMS: atom_id res chain seq x y z
N MET A 1 10.94 -10.44 -4.34
CA MET A 1 10.33 -9.25 -4.94
C MET A 1 10.63 -8.08 -4.01
N GLU A 2 11.03 -6.94 -4.54
CA GLU A 2 11.34 -5.73 -3.77
C GLU A 2 10.10 -4.85 -3.62
N ILE A 3 10.02 -4.01 -2.58
CA ILE A 3 8.86 -3.13 -2.37
C ILE A 3 8.77 -2.12 -3.51
N ARG A 4 9.92 -1.61 -3.97
CA ARG A 4 10.00 -0.71 -5.12
C ARG A 4 9.37 -1.31 -6.38
N TYR A 5 9.58 -2.61 -6.62
CA TYR A 5 8.97 -3.30 -7.76
C TYR A 5 7.45 -3.28 -7.68
N VAL A 6 6.88 -3.60 -6.50
CA VAL A 6 5.42 -3.59 -6.29
C VAL A 6 4.88 -2.17 -6.43
N GLN A 7 5.55 -1.18 -5.86
CA GLN A 7 5.13 0.22 -5.94
C GLN A 7 5.07 0.71 -7.40
N GLU A 8 6.08 0.40 -8.21
CA GLU A 8 6.11 0.76 -9.63
C GLU A 8 5.05 0.00 -10.43
N TRP A 9 4.79 -1.26 -10.09
CA TRP A 9 3.70 -2.01 -10.70
C TRP A 9 2.33 -1.39 -10.38
N MET A 10 2.09 -1.04 -9.10
CA MET A 10 0.86 -0.34 -8.68
C MET A 10 0.70 1.00 -9.41
N LYS A 11 1.79 1.75 -9.57
CA LYS A 11 1.79 3.01 -10.30
C LYS A 11 1.36 2.80 -11.76
N ARG A 12 1.92 1.81 -12.45
CA ARG A 12 1.57 1.52 -13.85
C ARG A 12 0.09 1.14 -14.01
N MET A 13 -0.48 0.42 -13.05
CA MET A 13 -1.84 -0.11 -13.15
C MET A 13 -2.92 0.87 -12.69
N TYR A 14 -2.64 1.69 -11.67
CA TYR A 14 -3.69 2.43 -10.96
C TYR A 14 -3.47 3.94 -10.90
N TYR A 15 -2.27 4.46 -11.18
CA TYR A 15 -1.93 5.87 -10.92
C TYR A 15 -2.87 6.87 -11.58
N GLU A 16 -3.22 6.70 -12.86
CA GLU A 16 -4.11 7.65 -13.55
C GLU A 16 -5.51 7.69 -12.92
N ARG A 17 -6.01 6.53 -12.47
CA ARG A 17 -7.30 6.42 -11.79
C ARG A 17 -7.25 7.04 -10.40
N ASP A 18 -6.18 6.75 -9.66
CA ASP A 18 -5.98 7.28 -8.31
C ASP A 18 -5.79 8.80 -8.32
N LYS A 19 -5.08 9.30 -9.34
CA LYS A 19 -4.88 10.73 -9.58
C LYS A 19 -6.19 11.43 -9.93
N ALA A 20 -7.02 10.81 -10.78
CA ALA A 20 -8.35 11.33 -11.10
C ALA A 20 -9.29 11.31 -9.89
N ARG A 21 -9.22 10.27 -9.05
CA ARG A 21 -9.99 10.15 -7.79
C ARG A 21 -9.55 11.19 -6.75
N GLY A 22 -8.26 11.52 -6.72
CA GLY A 22 -7.65 12.45 -5.79
C GLY A 22 -7.15 11.79 -4.50
N LEU A 23 -6.27 12.50 -3.79
CA LEU A 23 -5.55 11.98 -2.62
C LEU A 23 -6.48 11.54 -1.49
N TYR A 24 -7.40 12.41 -1.06
CA TYR A 24 -8.24 12.13 0.11
C TYR A 24 -9.27 11.02 -0.15
N ALA A 25 -9.81 10.95 -1.36
CA ALA A 25 -10.71 9.86 -1.73
C ALA A 25 -9.95 8.53 -1.87
N THR A 26 -8.70 8.56 -2.34
CA THR A 26 -7.82 7.37 -2.32
C THR A 26 -7.43 6.97 -0.90
N PHE A 27 -7.25 7.93 0.01
CA PHE A 27 -7.05 7.64 1.43
C PHE A 27 -8.29 7.02 2.08
N ALA A 28 -9.50 7.40 1.66
CA ALA A 28 -10.73 6.78 2.15
C ALA A 28 -10.79 5.28 1.80
N TRP A 29 -10.36 4.89 0.59
CA TRP A 29 -10.21 3.47 0.22
C TRP A 29 -9.21 2.73 1.13
N LEU A 30 -8.05 3.32 1.44
CA LEU A 30 -7.14 2.70 2.42
C LEU A 30 -7.82 2.46 3.77
N VAL A 31 -8.63 3.42 4.25
CA VAL A 31 -9.35 3.28 5.53
C VAL A 31 -10.41 2.18 5.46
N GLU A 32 -11.07 2.01 4.31
CA GLU A 32 -12.00 0.91 4.03
C GLU A 32 -11.31 -0.44 4.17
N GLU A 33 -10.17 -0.66 3.50
CA GLU A 33 -9.42 -1.93 3.59
C GLU A 33 -8.90 -2.22 5.00
N VAL A 34 -8.55 -1.19 5.77
CA VAL A 34 -8.19 -1.38 7.19
C VAL A 34 -9.39 -1.88 7.99
N GLY A 35 -10.61 -1.47 7.63
CA GLY A 35 -11.86 -1.97 8.19
C GLY A 35 -12.11 -3.44 7.79
N GLU A 36 -11.92 -3.78 6.52
CA GLU A 36 -12.07 -5.15 6.02
C GLU A 36 -11.05 -6.08 6.68
N LEU A 37 -9.79 -5.64 6.81
CA LEU A 37 -8.76 -6.35 7.57
C LEU A 37 -9.17 -6.59 9.03
N ALA A 38 -9.77 -5.60 9.70
CA ALA A 38 -10.25 -5.77 11.06
C ALA A 38 -11.37 -6.82 11.15
N GLU A 39 -12.27 -6.86 10.18
CA GLU A 39 -13.33 -7.87 10.10
C GLU A 39 -12.75 -9.28 9.85
N ALA A 40 -11.82 -9.42 8.91
CA ALA A 40 -11.15 -10.68 8.62
C ALA A 40 -10.42 -11.25 9.86
N LEU A 41 -9.73 -10.38 10.61
CA LEU A 41 -9.06 -10.73 11.87
C LEU A 41 -10.06 -11.21 12.94
N LEU A 42 -11.20 -10.53 13.09
CA LEU A 42 -12.23 -10.94 14.04
C LEU A 42 -12.85 -12.30 13.70
N LYS A 43 -12.97 -12.61 12.40
CA LYS A 43 -13.44 -13.91 11.92
C LYS A 43 -12.40 -15.03 12.05
N GLY A 44 -11.12 -14.67 12.17
CA GLY A 44 -10.01 -15.63 12.19
C GLY A 44 -9.83 -16.36 10.85
N ASP A 45 -10.34 -15.78 9.75
CA ASP A 45 -10.26 -16.36 8.42
C ASP A 45 -8.92 -16.01 7.78
N LYS A 46 -8.01 -16.97 7.73
CA LYS A 46 -6.65 -16.74 7.21
C LYS A 46 -6.62 -16.35 5.73
N ILE A 47 -7.58 -16.79 4.93
CA ILE A 47 -7.61 -16.48 3.50
C ILE A 47 -7.97 -15.00 3.33
N LEU A 48 -9.03 -14.56 4.01
CA LEU A 48 -9.42 -13.14 4.01
C LEU A 48 -8.30 -12.28 4.61
N ILE A 49 -7.69 -12.68 5.73
CA ILE A 49 -6.59 -11.91 6.33
C ILE A 49 -5.43 -11.71 5.34
N GLU A 50 -5.10 -12.71 4.53
CA GLU A 50 -4.04 -12.57 3.51
C GLU A 50 -4.43 -11.57 2.42
N GLU A 51 -5.67 -11.63 1.95
CA GLU A 51 -6.26 -10.72 0.96
C GLU A 51 -6.23 -9.26 1.47
N GLU A 52 -6.80 -9.02 2.66
CA GLU A 52 -6.91 -7.66 3.20
C GLU A 52 -5.55 -7.04 3.58
N ILE A 53 -4.57 -7.85 3.99
CA ILE A 53 -3.20 -7.37 4.20
C ILE A 53 -2.61 -6.89 2.86
N ALA A 54 -2.84 -7.63 1.78
CA ALA A 54 -2.37 -7.24 0.46
C ALA A 54 -3.03 -5.93 0.00
N ASP A 55 -4.33 -5.76 0.23
CA ASP A 55 -5.06 -4.55 -0.16
C ASP A 55 -4.64 -3.32 0.65
N VAL A 56 -4.47 -3.44 1.98
CA VAL A 56 -3.91 -2.35 2.80
C VAL A 56 -2.53 -1.91 2.29
N ILE A 57 -1.67 -2.87 1.91
CA ILE A 57 -0.37 -2.55 1.31
C ILE A 57 -0.57 -1.87 -0.04
N ALA A 58 -1.41 -2.40 -0.92
CA ALA A 58 -1.67 -1.88 -2.25
C ALA A 58 -2.12 -0.41 -2.21
N TRP A 59 -3.11 -0.09 -1.38
CA TRP A 59 -3.60 1.28 -1.24
C TRP A 59 -2.61 2.22 -0.57
N THR A 60 -1.79 1.71 0.35
CA THR A 60 -0.66 2.48 0.91
C THR A 60 0.34 2.87 -0.19
N LEU A 61 0.67 1.94 -1.11
CA LEU A 61 1.54 2.22 -2.25
C LEU A 61 0.89 3.18 -3.26
N SER A 62 -0.43 3.08 -3.48
CA SER A 62 -1.17 4.06 -4.30
C SER A 62 -1.07 5.47 -3.73
N ILE A 63 -1.25 5.65 -2.42
CA ILE A 63 -1.06 6.95 -1.76
C ILE A 63 0.38 7.42 -1.92
N ALA A 64 1.37 6.57 -1.67
CA ALA A 64 2.78 6.91 -1.82
C ALA A 64 3.11 7.40 -3.24
N ASN A 65 2.54 6.75 -4.26
CA ASN A 65 2.65 7.17 -5.65
C ASN A 65 2.04 8.56 -5.91
N LEU A 66 0.88 8.87 -5.30
CA LEU A 66 0.25 10.19 -5.43
C LEU A 66 1.05 11.31 -4.77
N VAL A 67 1.70 11.03 -3.63
CA VAL A 67 2.48 12.03 -2.87
C VAL A 67 3.97 12.04 -3.20
N GLY A 68 4.43 11.17 -4.11
CA GLY A 68 5.83 11.13 -4.55
C GLY A 68 6.79 10.56 -3.51
N VAL A 69 6.35 9.59 -2.71
CA VAL A 69 7.17 8.91 -1.70
C VAL A 69 7.66 7.57 -2.24
N ASP A 70 8.97 7.35 -2.24
CA ASP A 70 9.56 6.02 -2.38
C ASP A 70 9.43 5.28 -1.04
N VAL A 71 8.59 4.24 -1.00
CA VAL A 71 8.25 3.52 0.23
C VAL A 71 9.41 2.68 0.73
N GLU A 72 10.15 2.05 -0.18
CA GLU A 72 11.32 1.25 0.19
C GLU A 72 12.33 2.14 0.90
N GLN A 73 12.72 3.25 0.26
CA GLN A 73 13.63 4.23 0.84
C GLN A 73 13.11 4.83 2.16
N ALA A 74 11.80 5.05 2.29
CA ALA A 74 11.19 5.51 3.53
C ALA A 74 11.32 4.48 4.66
N LEU A 75 11.10 3.19 4.38
CA LEU A 75 11.28 2.09 5.33
C LEU A 75 12.75 1.94 5.74
N CYS A 76 13.67 2.03 4.79
CA CYS A 76 15.10 1.94 5.02
C CYS A 76 15.60 3.00 5.99
N ARG A 77 15.20 4.27 5.76
CA ARG A 77 15.53 5.37 6.66
C ARG A 77 14.91 5.21 8.05
N LYS A 78 13.65 4.76 8.12
CA LYS A 78 12.90 4.68 9.39
C LYS A 78 13.36 3.53 10.29
N TYR A 79 13.71 2.39 9.70
CA TYR A 79 14.03 1.17 10.44
C TYR A 79 15.49 0.74 10.34
N SER A 80 16.36 1.59 9.76
CA SER A 80 17.80 1.33 9.60
C SER A 80 18.07 -0.03 8.95
N ILE A 81 17.28 -0.37 7.93
CA ILE A 81 17.41 -1.64 7.19
C ILE A 81 18.69 -1.59 6.36
N GLU A 82 19.61 -2.53 6.61
CA GLU A 82 20.83 -2.69 5.82
C GLU A 82 20.49 -3.25 4.42
N ASN A 83 21.25 -2.85 3.39
CA ASN A 83 21.11 -3.26 1.98
C ASN A 83 19.97 -2.60 1.16
N CYS A 84 19.46 -1.47 1.59
CA CYS A 84 18.62 -0.67 0.71
C CYS A 84 19.49 -0.01 -0.37
N LYS A 85 19.29 -0.44 -1.62
CA LYS A 85 19.98 0.14 -2.77
C LYS A 85 19.36 1.49 -3.10
N ASP A 86 20.20 2.49 -3.36
CA ASP A 86 19.77 3.76 -3.93
C ASP A 86 19.10 3.55 -5.29
#